data_AF-A0A975LDJ2-F1
#
_entry.id   AF-A0A975LDJ2-F1
#
_cell.length_a   1.000
_cell.length_b   1.000
_cell.length_c   1.000
_cell.angle_alpha   90.00
_cell.angle_beta   90.00
_cell.angle_gamma   90.00
#
_symmetry.space_group_name_H-M   'P 1'
#
loop_
_entity.id
_entity.type
_entity.pdbx_description
1 polymer ?
#
loop_
_entity_poly.entity_id
_entity_poly.type
_entity_poly.pdbx_seq_one_letter_code
_entity_poly.pdbx_strand_id
1 'polypeptide(L)'
;MTQPGWDIENPTGLATVVSELATNAIDHTHSGDPGGKFTIRLALHETHIRVTVRDAGPRKGRTPTRRTPEPTAEHGRGLGIVNELAKAWGVARIGTGVWAEVAR
;
A
#
# COMPACT_ATOMS: atom_id res chain seq x y z
N MET A 1 -5.45 -7.29 21.52
CA MET A 1 -6.80 -7.81 21.19
C MET A 1 -6.83 -8.12 19.71
N THR A 2 -6.74 -9.40 19.32
CA THR A 2 -7.04 -9.84 17.96
C THR A 2 -8.56 -9.88 17.80
N GLN A 3 -9.12 -9.14 16.84
CA GLN A 3 -10.54 -9.27 16.51
C GLN A 3 -10.79 -10.67 15.89
N PRO A 4 -11.90 -11.35 16.21
CA PRO A 4 -12.11 -12.73 15.77
C PRO A 4 -12.17 -12.82 14.25
N GLY A 5 -11.47 -13.80 13.67
CA GLY A 5 -11.58 -14.18 12.26
C GLY A 5 -10.51 -13.63 11.32
N TRP A 6 -9.58 -12.77 11.77
CA TRP A 6 -8.54 -12.21 10.91
C TRP A 6 -7.24 -13.01 10.88
N ASP A 7 -6.99 -13.89 11.86
CA ASP A 7 -5.79 -14.75 12.06
C ASP A 7 -4.61 -14.34 11.18
N ILE A 8 -3.90 -13.28 11.55
CA ILE A 8 -2.85 -12.69 10.72
C ILE A 8 -1.51 -13.26 11.18
N GLU A 9 -0.84 -14.01 10.30
CA GLU A 9 0.48 -14.63 10.49
C GLU A 9 1.54 -13.57 10.81
N ASN A 10 1.49 -12.43 10.11
CA ASN A 10 2.43 -11.32 10.29
C ASN A 10 1.70 -9.96 10.41
N PRO A 11 1.17 -9.63 11.61
CA PRO A 11 0.42 -8.39 11.82
C PRO A 11 1.29 -7.13 11.66
N THR A 12 2.57 -7.21 12.02
CA THR A 12 3.52 -6.12 11.82
C THR A 12 3.80 -5.89 10.34
N GLY A 13 4.03 -6.96 9.57
CA GLY A 13 4.23 -6.87 8.13
C GLY A 13 3.01 -6.30 7.40
N LEU A 14 1.80 -6.71 7.80
CA LEU A 14 0.57 -6.12 7.27
C LEU A 14 0.48 -4.62 7.60
N ALA A 15 0.75 -4.22 8.84
CA ALA A 15 0.73 -2.81 9.24
C ALA A 15 1.77 -1.99 8.46
N THR A 16 2.97 -2.53 8.25
CA THR A 16 4.01 -1.90 7.41
C THR A 16 3.53 -1.73 5.98
N VAL A 17 2.97 -2.76 5.34
CA VAL A 17 2.41 -2.66 3.98
C VAL A 17 1.33 -1.58 3.91
N VAL A 18 0.40 -1.54 4.86
CA VAL A 18 -0.65 -0.51 4.91
C VAL A 18 -0.04 0.88 5.04
N SER A 19 0.95 1.05 5.92
CA SER A 19 1.64 2.32 6.14
C SER A 19 2.35 2.79 4.87
N GLU A 20 3.15 1.94 4.22
CA GLU A 20 3.87 2.29 3.00
C GLU A 20 2.92 2.69 1.86
N LEU A 21 1.83 1.96 1.67
CA LEU A 21 0.84 2.31 0.64
C LEU A 21 0.09 3.61 0.96
N ALA A 22 -0.21 3.88 2.24
CA ALA A 22 -0.83 5.12 2.67
C ALA A 22 0.10 6.33 2.52
N THR A 23 1.37 6.19 2.91
CA THR A 23 2.41 7.21 2.70
C THR A 23 2.55 7.54 1.22
N ASN A 24 2.60 6.52 0.35
CA ASN A 24 2.63 6.74 -1.09
C ASN A 24 1.41 7.52 -1.61
N ALA A 25 0.21 7.24 -1.10
CA ALA A 25 -0.98 8.00 -1.45
C ALA A 25 -0.83 9.49 -1.05
N ILE A 26 -0.34 9.79 0.15
CA ILE A 26 -0.16 11.18 0.62
C ILE A 26 0.93 11.91 -0.19
N ASP A 27 2.08 11.28 -0.40
CA ASP A 27 3.27 11.95 -0.95
C ASP A 27 3.23 12.10 -2.48
N HIS A 28 2.56 11.18 -3.18
CA HIS A 28 2.62 11.09 -4.63
C HIS A 28 1.32 11.46 -5.35
N THR A 29 0.22 11.63 -4.61
CA THR A 29 -1.10 11.87 -5.20
C THR A 29 -1.72 13.15 -4.66
N HIS A 30 -2.81 13.59 -5.27
CA HIS A 30 -3.60 14.72 -4.78
C HIS A 30 -4.23 14.47 -3.40
N SER A 31 -4.14 13.24 -2.86
CA SER A 31 -4.64 12.92 -1.53
C SER A 31 -3.90 13.65 -0.40
N GLY A 32 -2.65 14.09 -0.62
CA GLY A 32 -1.92 14.89 0.37
C GLY A 32 -2.12 16.40 0.25
N ASP A 33 -2.93 16.88 -0.70
CA ASP A 33 -3.23 18.31 -0.84
C ASP A 33 -4.24 18.75 0.24
N PRO A 34 -4.39 20.06 0.54
CA PRO A 34 -5.40 20.53 1.49
C PRO A 34 -6.80 20.03 1.11
N GLY A 35 -7.46 19.30 2.03
CA GLY A 35 -8.77 18.68 1.79
C GLY A 35 -8.73 17.36 1.00
N GLY A 36 -7.54 16.89 0.63
CA GLY A 36 -7.31 15.60 -0.01
C GLY A 36 -7.71 14.42 0.86
N LYS A 37 -8.10 13.33 0.21
CA LYS A 37 -8.55 12.11 0.88
C LYS A 37 -8.03 10.89 0.14
N PHE A 38 -7.84 9.81 0.88
CA PHE A 38 -7.62 8.47 0.36
C PHE A 38 -8.43 7.49 1.21
N THR A 39 -8.66 6.28 0.70
CA THR A 39 -9.37 5.23 1.44
C THR A 39 -8.54 3.98 1.48
N ILE A 40 -8.51 3.32 2.64
CA ILE A 40 -7.94 1.98 2.79
C ILE A 40 -9.10 0.99 2.94
N ARG A 41 -9.05 -0.10 2.19
CA ARG A 41 -9.93 -1.26 2.35
C ARG A 41 -9.09 -2.50 2.64
N LEU A 42 -9.46 -3.21 3.70
CA LEU A 42 -8.95 -4.55 3.98
C LEU A 42 -10.05 -5.56 3.63
N ALA A 43 -9.74 -6.51 2.76
CA ALA A 43 -10.61 -7.63 2.48
C ALA A 43 -9.92 -8.93 2.92
N LEU A 44 -10.59 -9.67 3.79
CA LEU A 44 -10.14 -10.97 4.26
C LEU A 44 -10.47 -12.03 3.22
N HIS A 45 -9.46 -12.79 2.80
CA HIS A 45 -9.61 -13.99 2.00
C HIS A 45 -9.15 -15.21 2.81
N GLU A 46 -9.33 -16.42 2.27
CA GLU A 46 -8.98 -17.66 2.96
C GLU A 46 -7.48 -17.72 3.32
N THR A 47 -6.60 -17.25 2.45
CA THR A 47 -5.13 -17.42 2.57
C THR A 47 -4.34 -16.11 2.63
N HIS A 48 -5.03 -14.97 2.55
CA HIS A 48 -4.40 -13.66 2.52
C HIS A 48 -5.37 -12.55 2.90
N ILE A 49 -4.81 -11.38 3.21
CA ILE A 49 -5.54 -10.12 3.37
C ILE A 49 -5.18 -9.22 2.19
N ARG A 50 -6.20 -8.79 1.45
CA ARG A 50 -6.08 -7.84 0.36
C ARG A 50 -6.20 -6.42 0.90
N VAL A 51 -5.09 -5.69 0.92
CA VAL A 51 -5.03 -4.26 1.18
C VAL A 51 -5.26 -3.52 -0.13
N THR A 52 -6.21 -2.58 -0.16
CA THR A 52 -6.41 -1.68 -1.30
C THR A 52 -6.40 -0.23 -0.81
N VAL A 53 -5.56 0.60 -1.41
CA VAL A 53 -5.49 2.04 -1.17
C VAL A 53 -5.98 2.76 -2.42
N ARG A 54 -7.05 3.55 -2.28
CA ARG A 54 -7.57 4.42 -3.33
C ARG A 54 -7.22 5.86 -3.03
N ASP A 55 -6.68 6.54 -4.00
CA ASP A 55 -6.15 7.90 -3.87
C ASP A 55 -6.77 8.86 -4.89
N ALA A 56 -6.44 10.14 -4.82
CA ALA A 56 -6.98 11.17 -5.70
C ALA A 56 -6.20 11.34 -7.02
N GLY A 57 -5.42 10.33 -7.42
CA GLY A 57 -4.64 10.34 -8.65
C GLY A 57 -3.30 11.09 -8.53
N PRO A 58 -2.33 10.79 -9.41
CA PRO A 58 -0.96 11.26 -9.27
C PRO A 58 -0.87 12.79 -9.41
N ARG A 59 -0.02 13.41 -8.60
CA ARG A 59 0.42 14.79 -8.86
C ARG A 59 1.21 14.82 -10.17
N LYS A 60 1.15 15.93 -10.92
CA LYS A 60 1.91 16.09 -12.17
C LYS A 60 3.39 15.71 -11.96
N GLY A 61 3.89 14.77 -12.77
CA GLY A 61 5.28 14.29 -12.71
C GLY A 61 5.59 13.27 -11.60
N ARG A 62 4.60 12.84 -10.79
CA ARG A 62 4.78 11.88 -9.68
C ARG A 62 4.00 10.57 -9.88
N THR A 63 4.02 10.01 -11.09
CA THR A 63 3.50 8.65 -11.30
C THR A 63 4.34 7.65 -10.48
N PRO A 64 3.72 6.85 -9.58
CA PRO A 64 4.44 5.82 -8.85
C PRO A 64 5.01 4.82 -9.85
N THR A 65 6.32 4.86 -10.06
CA THR A 65 7.06 3.90 -10.85
C THR A 65 7.76 2.96 -9.89
N ARG A 66 7.80 1.65 -10.20
CA ARG A 66 8.63 0.69 -9.47
C ARG A 66 10.08 1.14 -9.63
N ARG A 67 10.60 1.85 -8.62
CA ARG A 67 12.01 2.21 -8.52
C ARG A 67 12.69 1.14 -7.69
N THR A 68 13.79 0.60 -8.17
CA THR A 68 14.71 -0.18 -7.33
C THR A 68 15.53 0.86 -6.56
N PRO A 69 15.32 1.05 -5.25
CA PRO A 69 16.09 2.02 -4.48
C PRO A 69 17.53 1.52 -4.32
N GLU A 70 18.48 2.46 -4.39
CA GLU A 70 19.87 2.19 -4.00
C GLU A 70 19.94 1.85 -2.50
N PRO A 71 20.90 1.01 -2.04
CA PRO A 71 20.99 0.53 -0.66
C PRO A 71 21.06 1.62 0.42
N THR A 72 21.44 2.85 0.04
CA THR A 72 21.57 4.03 0.90
C THR A 72 20.47 5.06 0.71
N ALA A 73 19.51 4.84 -0.18
CA ALA A 73 18.44 5.79 -0.44
C ALA A 73 17.48 5.87 0.76
N GLU A 74 17.22 7.08 1.27
CA GLU A 74 16.23 7.34 2.32
C GLU A 74 14.79 7.38 1.78
N HIS A 75 14.63 7.49 0.46
CA HIS A 75 13.34 7.54 -0.24
C HIS A 75 13.26 6.42 -1.29
N GLY A 76 12.05 5.91 -1.56
CA GLY A 76 11.82 4.88 -2.59
C GLY A 76 11.94 3.42 -2.12
N ARG A 77 12.11 3.18 -0.82
CA ARG A 77 12.06 1.82 -0.23
C ARG A 77 10.66 1.26 -0.08
N GLY A 78 9.64 2.12 -0.02
CA GLY A 78 8.28 1.67 0.31
C GLY A 78 7.76 0.57 -0.62
N LEU A 79 7.95 0.69 -1.93
CA LEU A 79 7.59 -0.39 -2.86
C LEU A 79 8.50 -1.62 -2.77
N GLY A 80 9.76 -1.47 -2.35
CA GLY A 80 10.65 -2.60 -2.06
C GLY A 80 10.18 -3.39 -0.83
N ILE A 81 9.80 -2.69 0.24
CA ILE A 81 9.24 -3.29 1.45
C ILE A 81 7.91 -4.00 1.13
N VAL A 82 7.02 -3.35 0.38
CA VAL A 82 5.77 -3.98 -0.09
C VAL A 82 6.08 -5.21 -0.97
N ASN A 83 7.11 -5.15 -1.82
CA ASN A 83 7.50 -6.29 -2.66
C ASN A 83 8.01 -7.49 -1.86
N GLU A 84 8.70 -7.26 -0.74
CA GLU A 84 9.19 -8.34 0.13
C GLU A 84 8.08 -8.92 1.03
N LEU A 85 7.16 -8.07 1.51
CA LEU A 85 6.14 -8.49 2.49
C LEU A 85 4.83 -8.99 1.85
N ALA A 86 4.55 -8.63 0.59
CA ALA A 86 3.33 -9.02 -0.10
C ALA A 86 3.55 -10.24 -1.01
N LYS A 87 2.59 -11.16 -1.03
CA LYS A 87 2.49 -12.26 -2.01
C LYS A 87 2.34 -11.72 -3.43
N ALA A 88 1.57 -10.64 -3.57
CA ALA A 88 1.34 -9.94 -4.83
C ALA A 88 0.95 -8.49 -4.55
N TRP A 89 1.25 -7.59 -5.49
CA TRP A 89 0.79 -6.21 -5.44
C TRP A 89 0.69 -5.61 -6.84
N GLY A 90 -0.04 -4.50 -6.97
CA GLY A 90 -0.18 -3.82 -8.26
C GLY A 90 -1.07 -2.59 -8.21
N VAL A 91 -1.36 -2.05 -9.39
CA VAL A 91 -2.27 -0.92 -9.57
C VAL A 91 -3.71 -1.44 -9.67
N ALA A 92 -4.66 -0.69 -9.13
CA ALA A 92 -6.07 -1.03 -9.24
C ALA A 92 -6.56 -0.91 -10.71
N ARG A 93 -7.33 -1.90 -11.18
CA ARG A 93 -7.78 -1.98 -12.58
C ARG A 93 -8.81 -0.91 -12.98
N ILE A 94 -9.59 -0.42 -12.03
CA ILE A 94 -10.66 0.56 -12.24
C ILE A 94 -10.41 1.72 -11.30
N GLY A 95 -10.33 2.97 -11.77
CA GLY A 95 -10.02 4.14 -10.94
C GLY A 95 -8.54 4.22 -10.52
N THR A 96 -8.23 5.11 -9.59
CA THR A 96 -6.87 5.38 -9.08
C THR A 96 -6.57 4.57 -7.81
N GLY A 97 -5.32 4.17 -7.60
CA GLY A 97 -4.91 3.44 -6.39
C GLY A 97 -4.10 2.16 -6.63
N VAL A 98 -3.69 1.56 -5.52
CA VAL A 98 -2.79 0.40 -5.45
C VAL A 98 -3.37 -0.66 -4.52
N TRP A 99 -2.90 -1.89 -4.67
CA TRP A 99 -3.28 -3.00 -3.81
C TRP A 99 -2.08 -3.90 -3.51
N ALA A 100 -2.14 -4.59 -2.38
CA ALA A 100 -1.19 -5.62 -1.98
C ALA A 100 -1.93 -6.78 -1.27
N GLU A 101 -1.40 -7.98 -1.38
CA GLU A 101 -1.90 -9.19 -0.73
C GLU A 101 -0.85 -9.69 0.27
N VAL A 102 -1.20 -9.71 1.55
CA VAL A 102 -0.31 -10.16 2.63
C VAL A 102 -0.81 -11.50 3.15
N ALA A 103 0.10 -12.41 3.49
CA ALA A 103 -0.27 -13.69 4.09
C ALA A 103 -1.20 -13.48 5.29
N ARG A 104 -2.29 -14.25 5.29
CA ARG A 104 -3.13 -14.41 6.46
C ARG A 104 -2.51 -15.51 7.26
#